data_AF-A0A4P6YHQ6-F1
#
_entry.id   AF-A0A4P6YHQ6-F1
#
_cell.length_a   1.000
_cell.length_b   1.000
_cell.length_c   1.000
_cell.angle_alpha   90.00
_cell.angle_beta   90.00
_cell.angle_gamma   90.00
#
_symmetry.space_group_name_H-M   'P 1'
#
loop_
_entity.id
_entity.type
_entity.pdbx_description
1 polymer ?
#
loop_
_entity_poly.entity_id
_entity_poly.type
_entity_poly.pdbx_seq_one_letter_code
_entity_poly.pdbx_strand_id
1 'polypeptide(L)'
;MKNISIVFICVILLLAESANAQQPLWQGKGRIAISSDGNEHDHDDWAATPLTLALLAASGLQDRLTLYTYSDHIWGSNIDHPTSKSGLNAYDHMRESAVGGQKWFGFDKTKFICAVDNPAVAYNAVRDEINKSSKKNPLIIIAAGPMQVVGEGINRADKGKRQFVQIISHSEWNNKHAKKPSDKEPMHTGWTFQEIIDTFSTEVGGNLKCIQITDQNGGKDYDGFNAPITKFDWIKNSTARNNKAYKPGAWDWLYSRQETCIKSKGLNFDPSDAGMIVYLLTGIEKTEPEMGQKIMENPKSKK
;
A
#
# COMPACT_ATOMS: atom_id res chain seq x y z
N MET A 1 -63.29 22.70 42.54
CA MET A 1 -61.83 22.67 42.39
C MET A 1 -61.44 21.35 41.75
N LYS A 2 -61.14 21.34 40.45
CA LYS A 2 -60.70 20.14 39.72
C LYS A 2 -59.18 20.22 39.55
N ASN A 3 -58.46 19.29 40.14
CA ASN A 3 -57.00 19.20 40.05
C ASN A 3 -56.62 18.69 38.65
N ILE A 4 -55.97 19.54 37.87
CA ILE A 4 -55.35 19.18 36.59
C ILE A 4 -53.92 18.74 36.91
N SER A 5 -53.67 17.43 36.85
CA SER A 5 -52.32 16.89 36.90
C SER A 5 -51.65 17.12 35.54
N ILE A 6 -50.71 18.08 35.50
CA ILE A 6 -49.83 18.31 34.36
C ILE A 6 -48.75 17.23 34.38
N VAL A 7 -48.80 16.31 33.41
CA VAL A 7 -47.73 15.34 33.17
C VAL A 7 -46.68 16.02 32.30
N PHE A 8 -45.52 16.31 32.88
CA PHE A 8 -44.34 16.76 32.15
C PHE A 8 -43.72 15.56 31.42
N ILE A 9 -43.94 15.48 30.10
CA ILE A 9 -43.21 14.55 29.23
C ILE A 9 -41.87 15.21 28.91
N CYS A 10 -40.80 14.77 29.59
CA CYS A 10 -39.43 15.09 29.19
C CYS A 10 -39.10 14.28 27.93
N VAL A 11 -39.15 14.93 26.77
CA VAL A 11 -38.60 14.38 25.52
C VAL A 11 -37.08 14.53 25.58
N ILE A 12 -36.39 13.44 25.91
CA ILE A 12 -34.93 13.34 25.76
C ILE A 12 -34.67 13.17 24.26
N LEU A 13 -34.27 14.26 23.59
CA LEU A 13 -33.69 14.22 22.25
C LEU A 13 -32.28 13.62 22.36
N LEU A 14 -32.18 12.31 22.17
CA LEU A 14 -30.91 11.64 21.89
C LEU A 14 -30.40 12.15 20.54
N LEU A 15 -29.46 13.09 20.58
CA LEU A 15 -28.63 13.43 19.43
C LEU A 15 -27.75 12.19 19.15
N ALA A 16 -28.20 11.37 18.21
CA ALA A 16 -27.34 10.36 17.61
C ALA A 16 -26.30 11.11 16.78
N GLU A 17 -25.11 11.31 17.35
CA GLU A 17 -23.92 11.57 16.54
C GLU A 17 -23.78 10.39 15.59
N SER A 18 -24.10 10.62 14.32
CA SER A 18 -23.80 9.68 13.25
C SER A 18 -22.28 9.72 13.09
N ALA A 19 -21.59 8.88 13.85
CA ALA A 19 -20.26 8.45 13.50
C ALA A 19 -20.39 7.86 12.09
N ASN A 20 -20.03 8.63 11.06
CA ASN A 20 -19.85 8.12 9.72
C ASN A 20 -18.74 7.08 9.83
N ALA A 21 -19.13 5.81 10.00
CA ALA A 21 -18.20 4.70 10.00
C ALA A 21 -17.43 4.78 8.69
N GLN A 22 -16.13 5.01 8.79
CA GLN A 22 -15.29 5.15 7.61
C GLN A 22 -15.39 3.87 6.80
N GLN A 23 -15.77 4.00 5.53
CA GLN A 23 -16.04 2.86 4.68
C GLN A 23 -14.72 2.38 4.03
N PRO A 24 -14.47 1.06 3.97
CA PRO A 24 -13.36 0.51 3.20
C PRO A 24 -13.33 1.06 1.78
N LEU A 25 -12.15 1.37 1.23
CA LEU A 25 -12.08 1.73 -0.18
C LEU A 25 -12.34 0.50 -1.07
N TRP A 26 -11.88 -0.68 -0.65
CA TRP A 26 -12.20 -1.94 -1.31
C TRP A 26 -13.63 -2.40 -1.01
N GLN A 27 -14.52 -2.19 -1.97
CA GLN A 27 -15.95 -2.56 -1.88
C GLN A 27 -16.24 -3.94 -2.51
N GLY A 28 -15.24 -4.82 -2.58
CA GLY A 28 -15.41 -6.19 -3.09
C GLY A 28 -15.45 -6.31 -4.62
N LYS A 29 -14.95 -5.31 -5.36
CA LYS A 29 -15.09 -5.25 -6.81
C LYS A 29 -13.86 -4.63 -7.48
N GLY A 30 -13.46 -5.21 -8.61
CA GLY A 30 -12.39 -4.70 -9.45
C GLY A 30 -11.07 -5.44 -9.27
N ARG A 31 -9.99 -4.69 -9.46
CA ARG A 31 -8.60 -5.15 -9.35
C ARG A 31 -7.76 -4.15 -8.56
N ILE A 32 -6.61 -4.65 -8.13
CA ILE A 32 -5.57 -3.90 -7.45
C ILE A 32 -4.30 -4.00 -8.30
N ALA A 33 -3.59 -2.88 -8.41
CA ALA A 33 -2.19 -2.82 -8.83
C ALA A 33 -1.39 -2.10 -7.74
N ILE A 34 -0.14 -2.47 -7.55
CA ILE A 34 0.77 -1.85 -6.59
C ILE A 34 2.06 -1.49 -7.31
N SER A 35 2.60 -0.32 -7.00
CA SER A 35 3.92 0.13 -7.44
C SER A 35 4.69 0.55 -6.20
N SER A 36 5.82 -0.11 -5.95
CA SER A 36 6.69 0.10 -4.80
C SER A 36 8.10 0.49 -5.25
N ASP A 37 8.72 1.41 -4.53
CA ASP A 37 9.96 2.04 -4.92
C ASP A 37 11.18 1.13 -4.86
N GLY A 38 11.16 0.12 -4.00
CA GLY A 38 12.23 -0.85 -3.78
C GLY A 38 13.39 -0.35 -2.91
N ASN A 39 13.30 0.92 -2.53
CA ASN A 39 14.03 1.60 -1.49
C ASN A 39 15.54 1.36 -1.52
N GLU A 40 16.19 2.07 -2.43
CA GLU A 40 17.63 2.25 -2.40
C GLU A 40 18.05 3.32 -1.38
N HIS A 41 17.20 4.34 -1.15
CA HIS A 41 17.49 5.45 -0.23
C HIS A 41 17.40 5.08 1.24
N ASP A 42 16.43 4.24 1.56
CA ASP A 42 16.24 3.64 2.85
C ASP A 42 15.80 2.17 2.67
N HIS A 43 15.37 1.40 3.66
CA HIS A 43 15.19 -0.07 3.49
C HIS A 43 13.77 -0.55 3.87
N ASP A 44 12.82 0.39 4.00
CA ASP A 44 11.43 0.13 4.42
C ASP A 44 10.68 -0.85 3.51
N ASP A 45 10.77 -0.73 2.19
CA ASP A 45 10.02 -1.54 1.24
C ASP A 45 10.40 -3.02 1.27
N TRP A 46 11.61 -3.34 1.74
CA TRP A 46 12.01 -4.71 1.96
C TRP A 46 11.14 -5.36 3.04
N ALA A 47 10.70 -4.59 4.04
CA ALA A 47 9.74 -5.01 5.06
C ALA A 47 8.28 -4.75 4.65
N ALA A 48 7.99 -3.63 3.97
CA ALA A 48 6.64 -3.21 3.62
C ALA A 48 6.01 -4.09 2.55
N THR A 49 6.75 -4.44 1.49
CA THR A 49 6.25 -5.31 0.41
C THR A 49 5.70 -6.65 0.91
N PRO A 50 6.44 -7.46 1.70
CA PRO A 50 5.93 -8.75 2.17
C PRO A 50 4.75 -8.57 3.13
N LEU A 51 4.70 -7.50 3.93
CA LEU A 51 3.56 -7.22 4.81
C LEU A 51 2.31 -6.82 4.00
N THR A 52 2.46 -5.98 2.98
CA THR A 52 1.42 -5.65 1.99
C THR A 52 0.82 -6.91 1.36
N LEU A 53 1.67 -7.81 0.87
CA LEU A 53 1.25 -9.07 0.26
C LEU A 53 0.56 -9.99 1.28
N ALA A 54 1.07 -10.05 2.51
CA ALA A 54 0.47 -10.81 3.60
C ALA A 54 -0.94 -10.31 3.93
N LEU A 55 -1.13 -8.99 4.08
CA LEU A 55 -2.43 -8.37 4.39
C LEU A 55 -3.48 -8.60 3.29
N LEU A 56 -3.06 -8.51 2.02
CA LEU A 56 -3.92 -8.83 0.88
C LEU A 56 -4.30 -10.31 0.85
N ALA A 57 -3.35 -11.21 1.13
CA ALA A 57 -3.61 -12.65 1.17
C ALA A 57 -4.54 -13.04 2.35
N ALA A 58 -4.33 -12.47 3.53
CA ALA A 58 -5.23 -12.60 4.68
C ALA A 58 -6.65 -12.09 4.33
N SER A 59 -6.76 -11.11 3.45
CA SER A 59 -8.06 -10.61 2.97
C SER A 59 -8.66 -11.41 1.81
N GLY A 60 -7.99 -12.47 1.34
CA GLY A 60 -8.42 -13.32 0.23
C GLY A 60 -8.31 -12.64 -1.14
N LEU A 61 -7.46 -11.61 -1.27
CA LEU A 61 -7.36 -10.74 -2.46
C LEU A 61 -6.24 -11.13 -3.43
N GLN A 62 -5.68 -12.33 -3.32
CA GLN A 62 -4.57 -12.75 -4.18
C GLN A 62 -4.91 -12.66 -5.67
N ASP A 63 -6.12 -13.07 -6.07
CA ASP A 63 -6.56 -13.01 -7.47
C ASP A 63 -7.04 -11.62 -7.90
N ARG A 64 -7.09 -10.66 -6.97
CA ARG A 64 -7.46 -9.26 -7.23
C ARG A 64 -6.24 -8.38 -7.44
N LEU A 65 -5.10 -8.73 -6.85
CA LEU A 65 -3.82 -8.12 -7.18
C LEU A 65 -3.36 -8.64 -8.54
N THR A 66 -3.38 -7.78 -9.55
CA THR A 66 -3.07 -8.18 -10.94
C THR A 66 -1.69 -7.76 -11.40
N LEU A 67 -1.15 -6.69 -10.81
CA LEU A 67 0.17 -6.15 -11.11
C LEU A 67 0.85 -5.71 -9.82
N TYR A 68 2.12 -6.06 -9.69
CA TYR A 68 3.02 -5.52 -8.69
C TYR A 68 4.31 -5.08 -9.39
N THR A 69 4.52 -3.76 -9.51
CA THR A 69 5.80 -3.20 -9.91
C THR A 69 6.62 -2.95 -8.65
N TYR A 70 7.89 -3.36 -8.66
CA TYR A 70 8.83 -3.14 -7.56
C TYR A 70 10.13 -2.56 -8.08
N SER A 71 10.94 -1.97 -7.20
CA SER A 71 12.11 -1.21 -7.64
C SER A 71 11.70 -0.12 -8.64
N ASP A 72 10.55 0.53 -8.36
CA ASP A 72 9.94 1.56 -9.20
C ASP A 72 10.65 2.92 -9.09
N HIS A 73 11.57 3.02 -8.14
CA HIS A 73 12.60 4.00 -8.15
C HIS A 73 13.66 3.68 -9.21
N ILE A 74 13.27 3.88 -10.47
CA ILE A 74 14.01 3.46 -11.66
C ILE A 74 15.36 4.16 -11.89
N TRP A 75 15.71 5.16 -11.07
CA TRP A 75 16.96 5.91 -11.18
C TRP A 75 18.04 5.44 -10.20
N GLY A 76 17.66 4.71 -9.14
CA GLY A 76 18.57 4.30 -8.06
C GLY A 76 18.53 2.82 -7.72
N SER A 77 17.42 2.12 -7.95
CA SER A 77 17.19 0.76 -7.42
C SER A 77 18.13 -0.35 -7.92
N ASN A 78 18.96 -0.08 -8.92
CA ASN A 78 19.96 -1.00 -9.47
C ASN A 78 21.41 -0.48 -9.31
N ILE A 79 21.60 0.61 -8.58
CA ILE A 79 22.93 1.10 -8.23
C ILE A 79 23.48 0.19 -7.12
N ASP A 80 24.76 -0.18 -7.22
CA ASP A 80 25.40 -1.04 -6.21
C ASP A 80 25.60 -0.25 -4.90
N HIS A 81 24.86 -0.65 -3.87
CA HIS A 81 25.01 -0.16 -2.49
C HIS A 81 25.67 -1.20 -1.59
N PRO A 82 26.25 -0.77 -0.45
CA PRO A 82 26.86 -1.70 0.50
C PRO A 82 25.91 -2.83 0.85
N THR A 83 26.43 -4.05 0.81
CA THR A 83 25.70 -5.25 1.20
C THR A 83 25.14 -5.09 2.60
N SER A 84 23.86 -5.42 2.78
CA SER A 84 23.29 -5.61 4.11
C SER A 84 24.09 -6.66 4.91
N LYS A 85 23.83 -6.77 6.22
CA LYS A 85 24.42 -7.84 7.05
C LYS A 85 24.16 -9.27 6.53
N SER A 86 23.17 -9.45 5.66
CA SER A 86 22.85 -10.73 5.02
C SER A 86 23.69 -11.04 3.77
N GLY A 87 24.54 -10.11 3.31
CA GLY A 87 25.32 -10.24 2.07
C GLY A 87 24.55 -9.90 0.80
N LEU A 88 23.23 -9.68 0.88
CA LEU A 88 22.41 -9.19 -0.25
C LEU A 88 22.58 -7.67 -0.43
N ASN A 89 22.57 -7.23 -1.69
CA ASN A 89 22.42 -5.82 -2.07
C ASN A 89 20.93 -5.40 -2.04
N ALA A 90 20.66 -4.11 -2.28
CA ALA A 90 19.30 -3.57 -2.25
C ALA A 90 18.38 -4.23 -3.27
N TYR A 91 18.88 -4.42 -4.50
CA TYR A 91 18.16 -5.08 -5.58
C TYR A 91 17.69 -6.49 -5.19
N ASP A 92 18.59 -7.31 -4.65
CA ASP A 92 18.31 -8.69 -4.26
C ASP A 92 17.35 -8.77 -3.07
N HIS A 93 17.45 -7.84 -2.11
CA HIS A 93 16.48 -7.76 -1.02
C HIS A 93 15.09 -7.45 -1.52
N MET A 94 14.96 -6.46 -2.38
CA MET A 94 13.66 -6.09 -2.90
C MET A 94 13.06 -7.22 -3.74
N ARG A 95 13.90 -7.89 -4.53
CA ARG A 95 13.49 -9.07 -5.31
C ARG A 95 13.06 -10.23 -4.41
N GLU A 96 13.76 -10.52 -3.31
CA GLU A 96 13.33 -11.52 -2.33
C GLU A 96 12.00 -11.14 -1.69
N SER A 97 11.82 -9.88 -1.31
CA SER A 97 10.57 -9.39 -0.73
C SER A 97 9.38 -9.52 -1.69
N ALA A 98 9.53 -9.12 -2.96
CA ALA A 98 8.48 -9.20 -3.96
C ALA A 98 8.22 -10.64 -4.45
N VAL A 99 9.24 -11.32 -4.98
CA VAL A 99 9.10 -12.65 -5.60
C VAL A 99 9.01 -13.76 -4.54
N GLY A 100 9.66 -13.60 -3.39
CA GLY A 100 9.44 -14.46 -2.23
C GLY A 100 8.02 -14.27 -1.68
N GLY A 101 7.57 -13.03 -1.54
CA GLY A 101 6.21 -12.71 -1.08
C GLY A 101 5.13 -13.30 -1.99
N GLN A 102 5.33 -13.24 -3.32
CA GLN A 102 4.49 -13.94 -4.29
C GLN A 102 4.31 -15.42 -3.95
N LYS A 103 5.42 -16.12 -3.68
CA LYS A 103 5.43 -17.58 -3.42
C LYS A 103 4.90 -17.93 -2.04
N TRP A 104 5.21 -17.14 -1.02
CA TRP A 104 4.78 -17.40 0.35
C TRP A 104 3.30 -17.14 0.57
N PHE A 105 2.72 -16.22 -0.19
CA PHE A 105 1.33 -15.78 -0.01
C PHE A 105 0.39 -16.12 -1.18
N GLY A 106 0.86 -16.79 -2.24
CA GLY A 106 0.00 -17.44 -3.24
C GLY A 106 -0.59 -16.50 -4.31
N PHE A 107 0.23 -15.60 -4.83
CA PHE A 107 -0.13 -14.61 -5.86
C PHE A 107 0.15 -15.14 -7.28
N ASP A 108 -0.49 -16.25 -7.64
CA ASP A 108 -0.22 -17.00 -8.88
C ASP A 108 -0.67 -16.25 -10.16
N LYS A 109 -1.62 -15.33 -10.03
CA LYS A 109 -2.20 -14.55 -11.15
C LYS A 109 -1.68 -13.11 -11.22
N THR A 110 -0.76 -12.75 -10.33
CA THR A 110 -0.18 -11.42 -10.28
C THR A 110 1.07 -11.37 -11.13
N LYS A 111 1.20 -10.33 -11.95
CA LYS A 111 2.45 -10.04 -12.66
C LYS A 111 3.37 -9.24 -11.75
N PHE A 112 4.50 -9.81 -11.36
CA PHE A 112 5.57 -9.09 -10.64
C PHE A 112 6.60 -8.59 -11.65
N ILE A 113 6.89 -7.29 -11.65
CA ILE A 113 7.82 -6.64 -12.59
C ILE A 113 8.82 -5.80 -11.81
N CYS A 114 10.11 -6.12 -11.95
CA CYS A 114 11.17 -5.22 -11.52
C CYS A 114 11.22 -4.04 -12.50
N ALA A 115 10.84 -2.85 -12.05
CA ALA A 115 10.70 -1.70 -12.93
C ALA A 115 12.05 -1.14 -13.36
N VAL A 116 13.06 -1.13 -12.48
CA VAL A 116 14.41 -0.64 -12.81
C VAL A 116 15.11 -1.47 -13.90
N ASP A 117 14.82 -2.76 -14.02
CA ASP A 117 15.37 -3.61 -15.09
C ASP A 117 14.95 -3.12 -16.48
N ASN A 118 13.68 -2.72 -16.62
CA ASN A 118 13.13 -2.16 -17.85
C ASN A 118 11.87 -1.31 -17.56
N PRO A 119 12.03 0.00 -17.37
CA PRO A 119 10.91 0.88 -17.00
C PRO A 119 9.77 0.86 -18.02
N ALA A 120 10.09 0.72 -19.32
CA ALA A 120 9.06 0.69 -20.37
C ALA A 120 8.11 -0.52 -20.22
N VAL A 121 8.60 -1.66 -19.73
CA VAL A 121 7.75 -2.83 -19.45
C VAL A 121 6.81 -2.56 -18.28
N ALA A 122 7.29 -1.90 -17.23
CA ALA A 122 6.47 -1.50 -16.08
C ALA A 122 5.41 -0.47 -16.49
N TYR A 123 5.79 0.59 -17.20
CA TYR A 123 4.86 1.61 -17.70
C TYR A 123 3.74 1.02 -18.55
N ASN A 124 4.09 0.11 -19.48
CA ASN A 124 3.12 -0.54 -20.34
C ASN A 124 2.22 -1.50 -19.56
N ALA A 125 2.72 -2.17 -18.51
CA ALA A 125 1.89 -3.01 -17.67
C ALA A 125 0.86 -2.20 -16.86
N VAL A 126 1.26 -1.04 -16.30
CA VAL A 126 0.33 -0.13 -15.62
C VAL A 126 -0.73 0.39 -16.60
N ARG A 127 -0.31 0.84 -17.79
CA ARG A 127 -1.23 1.22 -18.88
C ARG A 127 -2.24 0.14 -19.18
N ASP A 128 -1.80 -1.11 -19.32
CA ASP A 128 -2.66 -2.23 -19.70
C ASP A 128 -3.70 -2.54 -18.61
N GLU A 129 -3.35 -2.45 -17.33
CA GLU A 129 -4.34 -2.59 -16.25
C GLU A 129 -5.37 -1.45 -16.26
N ILE A 130 -4.93 -0.21 -16.51
CA ILE A 130 -5.83 0.94 -16.66
C ILE A 130 -6.79 0.69 -17.83
N ASN A 131 -6.29 0.27 -18.99
CA ASN A 131 -7.09 0.10 -20.21
C ASN A 131 -8.16 -1.00 -20.09
N LYS A 132 -7.94 -1.99 -19.24
CA LYS A 132 -8.94 -3.02 -18.93
C LYS A 132 -10.07 -2.50 -18.01
N SER A 133 -10.01 -1.25 -17.54
CA SER A 133 -10.94 -0.75 -16.51
C SER A 133 -12.32 -0.43 -17.06
N SER A 134 -13.33 -0.59 -16.21
CA SER A 134 -14.73 -0.27 -16.51
C SER A 134 -15.52 -0.07 -15.22
N LYS A 135 -16.77 0.41 -15.32
CA LYS A 135 -17.69 0.48 -14.17
C LYS A 135 -17.87 -0.87 -13.47
N LYS A 136 -17.78 -2.00 -14.19
CA LYS A 136 -17.91 -3.36 -13.63
C LYS A 136 -16.59 -3.92 -13.10
N ASN A 137 -15.47 -3.36 -13.52
CA ASN A 137 -14.14 -3.84 -13.17
C ASN A 137 -13.20 -2.64 -12.98
N PRO A 138 -13.37 -1.85 -11.91
CA PRO A 138 -12.51 -0.70 -11.63
C PRO A 138 -11.11 -1.15 -11.21
N LEU A 139 -10.15 -0.23 -11.24
CA LEU A 139 -8.79 -0.45 -10.78
C LEU A 139 -8.48 0.49 -9.60
N ILE A 140 -7.85 -0.05 -8.57
CA ILE A 140 -7.21 0.73 -7.51
C ILE A 140 -5.70 0.53 -7.65
N ILE A 141 -4.95 1.61 -7.75
CA ILE A 141 -3.48 1.62 -7.80
C ILE A 141 -2.97 2.13 -6.45
N ILE A 142 -2.17 1.33 -5.76
CA ILE A 142 -1.39 1.76 -4.60
C ILE A 142 -0.04 2.26 -5.14
N ALA A 143 0.22 3.56 -5.03
CA ALA A 143 1.48 4.18 -5.42
C ALA A 143 2.34 4.39 -4.16
N ALA A 144 3.09 3.35 -3.83
CA ALA A 144 4.00 3.17 -2.69
C ALA A 144 5.45 3.55 -3.09
N GLY A 145 5.60 4.63 -3.86
CA GLY A 145 6.88 5.02 -4.44
C GLY A 145 6.83 6.26 -5.31
N PRO A 146 7.96 6.69 -5.92
CA PRO A 146 8.00 7.80 -6.86
C PRO A 146 7.00 7.61 -8.00
N MET A 147 6.28 8.69 -8.31
CA MET A 147 5.13 8.64 -9.22
C MET A 147 5.47 8.37 -10.69
N GLN A 148 6.73 8.16 -11.07
CA GLN A 148 7.12 8.04 -12.47
C GLN A 148 6.54 6.79 -13.15
N VAL A 149 6.61 5.62 -12.52
CA VAL A 149 6.07 4.38 -13.12
C VAL A 149 4.56 4.46 -13.28
N VAL A 150 3.86 4.91 -12.24
CA VAL A 150 2.41 5.07 -12.24
C VAL A 150 1.96 6.17 -13.20
N GLY A 151 2.57 7.35 -13.12
CA GLY A 151 2.26 8.52 -13.95
C GLY A 151 2.46 8.27 -15.43
N GLU A 152 3.56 7.61 -15.81
CA GLU A 152 3.81 7.27 -17.21
C GLU A 152 2.86 6.20 -17.73
N GLY A 153 2.46 5.23 -16.90
CA GLY A 153 1.39 4.30 -17.22
C GLY A 153 0.05 4.98 -17.48
N ILE A 154 -0.33 5.95 -16.66
CA ILE A 154 -1.57 6.75 -16.82
C ILE A 154 -1.51 7.58 -18.10
N ASN A 155 -0.39 8.24 -18.34
CA ASN A 155 -0.15 9.09 -19.50
C ASN A 155 -0.38 8.30 -20.81
N ARG A 156 0.12 7.06 -20.87
CA ARG A 156 -0.04 6.15 -22.01
C ARG A 156 -1.41 5.50 -22.13
N ALA A 157 -2.21 5.52 -21.07
CA ALA A 157 -3.50 4.83 -21.04
C ALA A 157 -4.60 5.58 -21.78
N ASP A 158 -5.63 4.84 -22.20
CA ASP A 158 -6.81 5.35 -22.85
C ASP A 158 -7.52 6.33 -21.91
N LYS A 159 -7.65 7.59 -22.33
CA LYS A 159 -8.29 8.65 -21.54
C LYS A 159 -9.66 8.24 -20.98
N GLY A 160 -10.49 7.59 -21.80
CA GLY A 160 -11.84 7.18 -21.39
C GLY A 160 -11.90 6.12 -20.29
N LYS A 161 -10.77 5.47 -19.97
CA LYS A 161 -10.67 4.42 -18.95
C LYS A 161 -10.30 4.96 -17.57
N ARG A 162 -9.62 6.12 -17.52
CA ARG A 162 -9.11 6.76 -16.30
C ARG A 162 -10.21 7.02 -15.26
N GLN A 163 -11.43 7.33 -15.69
CA GLN A 163 -12.60 7.54 -14.82
C GLN A 163 -12.98 6.32 -13.95
N PHE A 164 -12.47 5.13 -14.27
CA PHE A 164 -12.70 3.90 -13.51
C PHE A 164 -11.50 3.50 -12.64
N VAL A 165 -10.51 4.40 -12.51
CA VAL A 165 -9.27 4.16 -11.79
C VAL A 165 -9.17 5.11 -10.60
N GLN A 166 -8.69 4.57 -9.48
CA GLN A 166 -8.32 5.32 -8.29
C GLN A 166 -6.84 5.11 -8.01
N ILE A 167 -6.10 6.16 -7.69
CA ILE A 167 -4.72 6.06 -7.19
C ILE A 167 -4.71 6.48 -5.72
N ILE A 168 -3.99 5.74 -4.89
CA ILE A 168 -3.72 6.09 -3.49
C ILE A 168 -2.23 6.39 -3.39
N SER A 169 -1.86 7.50 -2.76
CA SER A 169 -0.50 7.84 -2.39
C SER A 169 -0.44 8.21 -0.91
N HIS A 170 0.72 7.96 -0.29
CA HIS A 170 1.07 8.42 1.05
C HIS A 170 2.48 9.03 1.00
N SER A 171 2.79 9.91 1.96
CA SER A 171 4.06 10.63 2.12
C SER A 171 4.36 11.76 1.11
N GLU A 172 5.10 12.77 1.58
CA GLU A 172 5.62 13.83 0.72
C GLU A 172 6.70 13.30 -0.24
N TRP A 173 7.47 12.30 0.21
CA TRP A 173 8.60 11.78 -0.55
C TRP A 173 8.12 11.12 -1.85
N ASN A 174 7.20 10.15 -1.78
CA ASN A 174 6.60 9.50 -2.95
C ASN A 174 6.03 10.51 -3.94
N ASN A 175 5.36 11.54 -3.42
CA ASN A 175 4.68 12.54 -4.22
C ASN A 175 5.59 13.47 -5.02
N LYS A 176 6.84 13.68 -4.57
CA LYS A 176 7.72 14.72 -5.11
C LYS A 176 9.07 14.20 -5.62
N HIS A 177 9.49 13.00 -5.21
CA HIS A 177 10.86 12.51 -5.43
C HIS A 177 11.29 12.54 -6.89
N ALA A 178 10.39 12.23 -7.82
CA ALA A 178 10.68 12.25 -9.25
C ALA A 178 11.34 13.55 -9.76
N LYS A 179 11.13 14.68 -9.08
CA LYS A 179 11.74 16.00 -9.38
C LYS A 179 12.68 16.52 -8.29
N LYS A 180 13.04 15.68 -7.33
CA LYS A 180 13.94 16.00 -6.23
C LYS A 180 15.04 14.92 -6.12
N PRO A 181 15.85 14.73 -7.17
CA PRO A 181 16.98 13.80 -7.09
C PRO A 181 17.87 14.15 -5.90
N SER A 182 18.31 13.13 -5.19
CA SER A 182 19.34 13.22 -4.17
C SER A 182 20.74 13.29 -4.80
N ASP A 183 21.74 13.65 -3.99
CA ASP A 183 23.14 13.74 -4.44
C ASP A 183 23.74 12.38 -4.88
N LYS A 184 23.08 11.27 -4.54
CA LYS A 184 23.55 9.91 -4.86
C LYS A 184 22.97 9.38 -6.17
N GLU A 185 22.08 10.13 -6.80
CA GLU A 185 21.33 9.71 -7.97
C GLU A 185 21.74 10.48 -9.22
N PRO A 186 21.59 9.89 -10.40
CA PRO A 186 21.64 10.66 -11.63
C PRO A 186 20.53 11.72 -11.60
N MET A 187 20.80 12.90 -12.17
CA MET A 187 19.77 13.92 -12.35
C MET A 187 18.58 13.34 -13.11
N HIS A 188 17.39 13.42 -12.52
CA HIS A 188 16.17 12.91 -13.11
C HIS A 188 14.99 13.86 -12.93
N THR A 189 14.01 13.66 -13.80
CA THR A 189 12.69 14.27 -13.71
C THR A 189 11.64 13.20 -14.00
N GLY A 190 10.43 13.44 -13.55
CA GLY A 190 9.29 12.59 -13.86
C GLY A 190 8.00 13.21 -13.37
N TRP A 191 6.96 12.38 -13.31
CA TRP A 191 5.68 12.76 -12.75
C TRP A 191 5.76 12.98 -11.24
N THR A 192 5.18 14.06 -10.76
CA THR A 192 4.81 14.23 -9.34
C THR A 192 3.33 13.88 -9.15
N PHE A 193 2.91 13.61 -7.91
CA PHE A 193 1.50 13.31 -7.63
C PHE A 193 0.60 14.52 -7.95
N GLN A 194 1.09 15.74 -7.70
CA GLN A 194 0.37 16.96 -8.06
C GLN A 194 0.18 17.08 -9.58
N GLU A 195 1.20 16.79 -10.39
CA GLU A 195 1.06 16.83 -11.84
C GLU A 195 0.12 15.76 -12.38
N ILE A 196 0.08 14.58 -11.74
CA ILE A 196 -0.91 13.55 -12.05
C ILE A 196 -2.32 14.07 -11.79
N ILE A 197 -2.55 14.74 -10.66
CA ILE A 197 -3.84 15.36 -10.32
C ILE A 197 -4.20 16.42 -11.37
N ASP A 198 -3.31 17.38 -11.60
CA ASP A 198 -3.57 18.53 -12.48
C ASP A 198 -3.80 18.09 -13.93
N THR A 199 -3.14 17.02 -14.37
CA THR A 199 -3.22 16.54 -15.75
C THR A 199 -4.39 15.58 -15.96
N PHE A 200 -4.61 14.63 -15.05
CA PHE A 200 -5.47 13.47 -15.30
C PHE A 200 -6.78 13.44 -14.49
N SER A 201 -6.86 14.17 -13.38
CA SER A 201 -8.09 14.23 -12.56
C SER A 201 -9.13 15.22 -13.07
N THR A 202 -8.79 16.03 -14.08
CA THR A 202 -9.71 16.96 -14.72
C THR A 202 -10.65 16.25 -15.70
N GLU A 203 -11.74 16.91 -16.08
CA GLU A 203 -12.68 16.40 -17.10
C GLU A 203 -11.96 16.15 -18.44
N VAL A 204 -11.09 17.08 -18.84
CA VAL A 204 -10.26 16.95 -20.05
C VAL A 204 -9.23 15.83 -19.90
N GLY A 205 -8.72 15.62 -18.69
CA GLY A 205 -7.72 14.61 -18.33
C GLY A 205 -8.24 13.17 -18.26
N GLY A 206 -9.56 13.00 -18.12
CA GLY A 206 -10.23 11.69 -18.04
C GLY A 206 -10.78 11.32 -16.66
N ASN A 207 -10.91 12.28 -15.75
CA ASN A 207 -11.54 12.13 -14.43
C ASN A 207 -10.91 11.02 -13.57
N LEU A 208 -9.59 10.88 -13.59
CA LEU A 208 -8.86 9.99 -12.70
C LEU A 208 -9.07 10.41 -11.23
N LYS A 209 -9.40 9.47 -10.34
CA LYS A 209 -9.52 9.79 -8.92
C LYS A 209 -8.19 9.60 -8.20
N CYS A 210 -7.66 10.66 -7.63
CA CYS A 210 -6.44 10.64 -6.83
C CYS A 210 -6.79 10.82 -5.36
N ILE A 211 -6.23 9.98 -4.49
CA ILE A 211 -6.48 9.96 -3.06
C ILE A 211 -5.13 10.12 -2.35
N GLN A 212 -4.93 11.26 -1.72
CA GLN A 212 -3.84 11.45 -0.77
C GLN A 212 -4.32 11.01 0.61
N ILE A 213 -3.64 10.06 1.23
CA ILE A 213 -3.86 9.72 2.64
C ILE A 213 -2.78 10.33 3.53
N THR A 214 -3.04 10.36 4.84
CA THR A 214 -1.99 10.68 5.83
C THR A 214 -0.76 9.80 5.68
N ASP A 215 0.39 10.30 6.12
CA ASP A 215 1.67 9.58 6.06
C ASP A 215 1.60 8.26 6.86
N GLN A 216 2.01 7.14 6.27
CA GLN A 216 1.95 5.85 6.97
C GLN A 216 3.17 5.58 7.84
N ASN A 217 4.16 6.48 7.88
CA ASN A 217 5.27 6.47 8.84
C ASN A 217 4.82 6.91 10.25
N GLY A 218 3.57 7.35 10.43
CA GLY A 218 3.04 7.82 11.71
C GLY A 218 2.88 9.34 11.78
N GLY A 219 2.41 9.81 12.93
CA GLY A 219 2.20 11.23 13.16
C GLY A 219 2.04 11.58 14.63
N LYS A 220 1.52 12.77 14.91
CA LYS A 220 1.40 13.27 16.29
C LYS A 220 0.49 12.41 17.17
N ASP A 221 -0.49 11.74 16.58
CA ASP A 221 -1.56 11.04 17.29
C ASP A 221 -1.87 9.63 16.76
N TYR A 222 -0.91 9.02 16.06
CA TYR A 222 -0.94 7.61 15.63
C TYR A 222 0.49 7.13 15.31
N ASP A 223 0.75 5.84 15.50
CA ASP A 223 2.09 5.28 15.27
C ASP A 223 2.40 5.08 13.79
N GLY A 224 1.38 4.84 12.96
CA GLY A 224 1.60 4.36 11.60
C GLY A 224 2.26 2.98 11.65
N PHE A 225 3.05 2.67 10.64
CA PHE A 225 3.77 1.40 10.52
C PHE A 225 5.29 1.56 10.71
N ASN A 226 5.82 2.79 10.88
CA ASN A 226 7.12 3.00 11.50
C ASN A 226 6.97 3.01 13.03
N ALA A 227 7.00 1.83 13.63
CA ALA A 227 6.58 1.64 15.02
C ALA A 227 7.55 0.72 15.79
N PRO A 228 7.53 0.78 17.15
CA PRO A 228 8.35 -0.10 17.96
C PRO A 228 8.21 -1.57 17.58
N ILE A 229 9.33 -2.30 17.53
CA ILE A 229 9.36 -3.74 17.16
C ILE A 229 8.34 -4.57 17.96
N THR A 230 8.10 -4.20 19.22
CA THR A 230 7.13 -4.88 20.09
C THR A 230 5.69 -4.83 19.56
N LYS A 231 5.33 -3.80 18.78
CA LYS A 231 4.02 -3.71 18.12
C LYS A 231 3.86 -4.71 16.95
N PHE A 232 4.95 -5.35 16.54
CA PHE A 232 4.96 -6.41 15.52
C PHE A 232 5.20 -7.81 16.10
N ASP A 233 5.32 -7.96 17.43
CA ASP A 233 5.58 -9.26 18.07
C ASP A 233 4.48 -10.30 17.79
N TRP A 234 3.28 -9.85 17.42
CA TRP A 234 2.19 -10.71 16.98
C TRP A 234 2.57 -11.59 15.79
N ILE A 235 3.49 -11.17 14.91
CA ILE A 235 3.96 -12.00 13.78
C ILE A 235 4.63 -13.30 14.30
N LYS A 236 5.30 -13.25 15.46
CA LYS A 236 5.92 -14.44 16.07
C LYS A 236 4.96 -15.19 16.99
N ASN A 237 4.18 -14.44 17.75
CA ASN A 237 3.50 -14.95 18.95
C ASN A 237 2.03 -15.30 18.73
N SER A 238 1.38 -14.77 17.69
CA SER A 238 -0.02 -15.06 17.43
C SER A 238 -0.21 -16.54 17.09
N THR A 239 -1.20 -17.18 17.69
CA THR A 239 -1.56 -18.58 17.37
C THR A 239 -2.16 -18.71 15.96
N ALA A 240 -2.68 -17.61 15.40
CA ALA A 240 -3.29 -17.57 14.07
C ALA A 240 -2.28 -17.86 12.94
N ARG A 241 -0.96 -17.74 13.20
CA ARG A 241 0.09 -18.15 12.26
C ARG A 241 0.02 -19.62 11.85
N ASN A 242 -0.63 -20.46 12.67
CA ASN A 242 -0.86 -21.88 12.40
C ASN A 242 -2.18 -22.16 11.66
N ASN A 243 -2.93 -21.12 11.27
CA ASN A 243 -4.16 -21.27 10.49
C ASN A 243 -3.85 -21.91 9.13
N LYS A 244 -4.68 -22.87 8.70
CA LYS A 244 -4.53 -23.60 7.43
C LYS A 244 -4.59 -22.71 6.18
N ALA A 245 -5.09 -21.48 6.31
CA ALA A 245 -5.05 -20.49 5.23
C ALA A 245 -3.61 -20.04 4.90
N TYR A 246 -2.67 -20.18 5.83
CA TYR A 246 -1.27 -19.83 5.65
C TYR A 246 -0.42 -21.05 5.35
N LYS A 247 0.59 -20.85 4.50
CA LYS A 247 1.65 -21.84 4.31
C LYS A 247 2.48 -21.95 5.61
N PRO A 248 2.82 -23.16 6.08
CA PRO A 248 3.72 -23.33 7.22
C PRO A 248 5.02 -22.56 7.02
N GLY A 249 5.40 -21.72 8.00
CA GLY A 249 6.59 -20.86 7.93
C GLY A 249 6.39 -19.50 7.24
N ALA A 250 5.22 -19.20 6.68
CA ALA A 250 4.99 -17.91 6.01
C ALA A 250 5.13 -16.71 6.96
N TRP A 251 4.69 -16.84 8.22
CA TRP A 251 4.82 -15.78 9.22
C TRP A 251 6.27 -15.64 9.72
N ASP A 252 7.02 -16.74 9.82
CA ASP A 252 8.46 -16.68 10.17
C ASP A 252 9.27 -15.99 9.07
N TRP A 253 8.98 -16.34 7.81
CA TRP A 253 9.57 -15.65 6.67
C TRP A 253 9.18 -14.16 6.66
N LEU A 254 7.91 -13.83 6.89
CA LEU A 254 7.45 -12.44 7.01
C LEU A 254 8.22 -11.68 8.09
N TYR A 255 8.39 -12.26 9.29
CA TYR A 255 9.14 -11.64 10.37
C TYR A 255 10.61 -11.40 9.96
N SER A 256 11.24 -12.39 9.33
CA SER A 256 12.62 -12.25 8.85
C SER A 256 12.78 -11.11 7.83
N ARG A 257 11.71 -10.79 7.07
CA ARG A 257 11.69 -9.62 6.19
C ARG A 257 11.46 -8.32 6.95
N GLN A 258 10.73 -8.32 8.08
CA GLN A 258 10.64 -7.13 8.92
C GLN A 258 12.02 -6.76 9.51
N GLU A 259 12.82 -7.76 9.86
CA GLU A 259 14.18 -7.56 10.39
C GLU A 259 15.17 -6.93 9.37
N THR A 260 14.82 -6.87 8.09
CA THR A 260 15.66 -6.17 7.10
C THR A 260 15.52 -4.66 7.17
N CYS A 261 14.47 -4.15 7.84
CA CYS A 261 14.26 -2.72 8.06
C CYS A 261 14.19 -2.43 9.56
N ILE A 262 15.34 -2.11 10.17
CA ILE A 262 15.42 -1.69 11.57
C ILE A 262 15.86 -0.24 11.63
N LYS A 263 14.97 0.63 12.12
CA LYS A 263 15.16 2.08 12.24
C LYS A 263 15.38 2.50 13.69
N SER A 264 15.57 3.80 13.91
CA SER A 264 15.59 4.40 15.25
C SER A 264 16.59 3.75 16.21
N LYS A 265 17.81 3.47 15.73
CA LYS A 265 18.89 2.81 16.49
C LYS A 265 18.52 1.42 17.04
N GLY A 266 17.68 0.66 16.34
CA GLY A 266 17.33 -0.70 16.76
C GLY A 266 15.94 -0.86 17.36
N LEU A 267 15.13 0.20 17.39
CA LEU A 267 13.89 0.24 18.17
C LEU A 267 12.64 -0.02 17.34
N ASN A 268 12.67 0.34 16.05
CA ASN A 268 11.49 0.31 15.19
C ASN A 268 11.70 -0.61 14.01
N PHE A 269 10.62 -1.29 13.61
CA PHE A 269 10.45 -1.69 12.21
C PHE A 269 9.78 -0.54 11.45
N ASP A 270 10.01 -0.49 10.15
CA ASP A 270 9.37 0.48 9.26
C ASP A 270 8.89 -0.20 7.98
N PRO A 271 7.72 -0.86 8.01
CA PRO A 271 6.98 -1.28 6.83
C PRO A 271 5.83 -0.32 6.48
N SER A 272 6.06 0.99 6.54
CA SER A 272 5.02 2.04 6.44
C SER A 272 4.05 1.88 5.27
N ASP A 273 4.54 1.57 4.07
CA ASP A 273 3.73 1.41 2.86
C ASP A 273 2.64 0.33 2.98
N ALA A 274 2.81 -0.63 3.89
CA ALA A 274 1.76 -1.61 4.21
C ALA A 274 0.52 -0.99 4.87
N GLY A 275 0.64 0.18 5.50
CA GLY A 275 -0.46 0.95 6.04
C GLY A 275 -1.48 1.36 4.96
N MET A 276 -1.05 1.55 3.71
CA MET A 276 -1.96 1.82 2.59
C MET A 276 -2.95 0.66 2.34
N ILE A 277 -2.56 -0.58 2.63
CA ILE A 277 -3.45 -1.74 2.54
C ILE A 277 -4.46 -1.76 3.70
N VAL A 278 -4.06 -1.33 4.89
CA VAL A 278 -5.00 -1.15 6.01
C VAL A 278 -6.04 -0.10 5.62
N TYR A 279 -5.62 1.04 5.08
CA TYR A 279 -6.54 2.06 4.55
C TYR A 279 -7.46 1.49 3.45
N LEU A 280 -6.91 0.75 2.48
CA LEU A 280 -7.70 0.12 1.43
C LEU A 280 -8.83 -0.77 2.00
N LEU A 281 -8.53 -1.54 3.05
CA LEU A 281 -9.43 -2.54 3.61
C LEU A 281 -10.37 -2.02 4.69
N THR A 282 -10.06 -0.88 5.31
CA THR A 282 -10.81 -0.36 6.47
C THR A 282 -11.32 1.06 6.27
N GLY A 283 -10.70 1.82 5.36
CA GLY A 283 -10.91 3.26 5.19
C GLY A 283 -10.14 4.10 6.22
N ILE A 284 -9.49 3.51 7.22
CA ILE A 284 -8.81 4.24 8.30
C ILE A 284 -7.44 4.72 7.81
N GLU A 285 -7.21 6.03 7.87
CA GLU A 285 -5.93 6.64 7.45
C GLU A 285 -4.87 6.63 8.55
N LYS A 286 -5.27 6.87 9.80
CA LYS A 286 -4.39 6.80 10.97
C LYS A 286 -4.24 5.35 11.41
N THR A 287 -3.27 4.68 10.82
CA THR A 287 -3.08 3.24 10.98
C THR A 287 -2.14 2.92 12.14
N GLU A 288 -2.22 1.67 12.62
CA GLU A 288 -1.35 1.13 13.66
C GLU A 288 -1.07 -0.36 13.35
N PRO A 289 0.08 -0.94 13.79
CA PRO A 289 0.44 -2.33 13.49
C PRO A 289 -0.62 -3.34 13.97
N GLU A 290 -1.33 -3.04 15.05
CA GLU A 290 -2.43 -3.84 15.60
C GLU A 290 -3.61 -3.99 14.61
N MET A 291 -3.80 -3.03 13.70
CA MET A 291 -4.78 -3.16 12.62
C MET A 291 -4.33 -4.21 11.60
N GLY A 292 -3.03 -4.25 11.30
CA GLY A 292 -2.42 -5.29 10.49
C GLY A 292 -2.54 -6.67 11.16
N GLN A 293 -2.27 -6.75 12.46
CA GLN A 293 -2.50 -7.96 13.26
C GLN A 293 -3.94 -8.46 13.11
N LYS A 294 -4.93 -7.58 13.32
CA LYS A 294 -6.34 -7.96 13.24
C LYS A 294 -6.71 -8.53 11.86
N ILE A 295 -6.15 -7.99 10.78
CA ILE A 295 -6.35 -8.54 9.43
C ILE A 295 -5.71 -9.92 9.31
N MET A 296 -4.44 -10.05 9.71
CA MET A 296 -3.67 -11.29 9.63
C MET A 296 -4.23 -12.42 10.49
N GLU A 297 -4.79 -12.12 11.65
CA GLU A 297 -5.40 -13.12 12.54
C GLU A 297 -6.75 -13.64 12.05
N ASN A 298 -7.36 -12.99 11.06
CA ASN A 298 -8.69 -13.31 10.54
C ASN A 298 -8.66 -13.58 9.02
N PRO A 299 -7.93 -14.62 8.55
CA PRO A 299 -7.80 -14.89 7.13
C PRO A 299 -9.13 -15.26 6.48
N LYS A 300 -9.35 -14.74 5.28
CA LYS A 300 -10.53 -15.02 4.44
C LYS A 300 -10.16 -15.99 3.32
N SER A 301 -11.16 -16.69 2.80
CA SER A 301 -10.97 -17.52 1.60
C SER A 301 -10.62 -16.65 0.38
N LYS A 302 -9.79 -17.21 -0.50
CA LYS A 302 -9.40 -16.61 -1.79
C LYS A 302 -10.65 -16.34 -2.64
N LYS A 303 -10.77 -15.13 -3.20
CA LYS A 303 -11.94 -14.60 -3.94
C LYS A 303 -11.71 -14.38 -5.43
#